data_AF-A0A0N4UPH9-F1
#
_entry.id   AF-A0A0N4UPH9-F1
#
_cell.length_a   1.000
_cell.length_b   1.000
_cell.length_c   1.000
_cell.angle_alpha   90.00
_cell.angle_beta   90.00
_cell.angle_gamma   90.00
#
_symmetry.space_group_name_H-M   'P 1'
#
loop_
_entity.id
_entity.type
_entity.pdbx_description
1 polymer ?
#
loop_
_entity_poly.entity_id
_entity_poly.type
_entity_poly.pdbx_seq_one_letter_code
_entity_poly.pdbx_strand_id
1 'polypeptide(L)'
;MPESNSRVNSILILVGKELLNPKLSKLLPAPLPFELILVVLAVICSYSLKLEETYNVKVVGTIQAGLPRAELPNSELILYVIEDAIEIAFVIVAVHLSMCKIFSRRYNYKTDNNQELFAIGIAGVISSIFLTYPVSSALGRSTVNAESGCKTQCILAVIIIFSLKNIFRKAEELNELWIVSKWDFAIWMVSFFSTVATDVMWGLSISVAFALLTVIFRTQWPNWYILSQLTGTNDYRDCGRYGRVAEIDSIRIFRFDAPLLFTNVDHFRDAADKATFCPEKCIAALDHILQVRTVNKVKKIQKKRRLRKSFSESSETGIYGSKKNVRHLIVDCSGFTFIDIMSIRSLIELFKNMDKDGIHTYFAGIKAPIRDMLDKFGFYNFVSNEYFYPTINDAVQCALMKEEIRRCRNIVRKKMLLNRLSKPAFVKEMDQYLMDETKLNSAMSPVGINRRMLKVLYKPILKNLNEITNKNLTKSEEIHTQNEQKIPETEFYKTI
;
A
#
# COMPACT_ATOMS: atom_id res chain seq x y z
N MET A 1 22.46 -11.22 -51.30
CA MET A 1 21.98 -11.25 -49.89
C MET A 1 20.83 -10.29 -49.56
N PRO A 2 20.74 -9.03 -50.04
CA PRO A 2 19.63 -8.14 -49.64
C PRO A 2 18.25 -8.66 -50.08
N GLU A 3 18.15 -9.29 -51.26
CA GLU A 3 16.87 -9.84 -51.75
C GLU A 3 16.33 -10.99 -50.88
N SER A 4 17.19 -11.87 -50.34
CA SER A 4 16.73 -12.99 -49.51
C SER A 4 16.16 -12.49 -48.18
N ASN A 5 16.79 -11.49 -47.57
CA ASN A 5 16.33 -10.91 -46.30
C ASN A 5 14.99 -10.18 -46.48
N SER A 6 14.84 -9.44 -47.58
CA SER A 6 13.57 -8.80 -47.93
C SER A 6 12.45 -9.82 -48.07
N ARG A 7 12.68 -10.94 -48.78
CA ARG A 7 11.69 -12.01 -48.94
C ARG A 7 11.31 -12.65 -47.60
N VAL A 8 12.28 -12.96 -46.75
CA VAL A 8 12.02 -13.55 -45.41
C VAL A 8 11.16 -12.62 -44.56
N ASN A 9 11.49 -11.32 -44.54
CA ASN A 9 10.72 -10.33 -43.80
C ASN A 9 9.30 -10.17 -44.36
N SER A 10 9.14 -10.10 -45.69
CA SER A 10 7.81 -10.04 -46.33
C SER A 10 6.97 -11.27 -46.00
N ILE A 11 7.55 -12.47 -46.02
CA ILE A 11 6.85 -13.71 -45.65
C ILE A 11 6.45 -13.68 -44.17
N LEU A 12 7.33 -13.27 -43.27
CA LEU A 12 7.03 -13.15 -41.84
C LEU A 12 5.88 -12.18 -41.56
N ILE A 13 5.86 -11.02 -42.22
CA ILE A 13 4.76 -10.06 -42.09
C ILE A 13 3.47 -10.64 -42.65
N LEU A 14 3.51 -11.27 -43.83
CA LEU A 14 2.34 -11.88 -44.44
C LEU A 14 1.77 -12.99 -43.55
N VAL A 15 2.61 -13.89 -43.05
CA VAL A 15 2.22 -14.98 -42.15
C VAL A 15 1.70 -14.43 -40.82
N GLY A 16 2.39 -13.46 -40.24
CA GLY A 16 1.95 -12.78 -39.01
C GLY A 16 0.56 -12.17 -39.16
N LYS A 17 0.36 -11.39 -40.24
CA LYS A 17 -0.86 -10.60 -40.45
C LYS A 17 -2.04 -11.42 -40.99
N GLU A 18 -1.82 -12.33 -41.93
CA GLU A 18 -2.89 -13.12 -42.57
C GLU A 18 -3.19 -14.43 -41.83
N LEU A 19 -2.17 -15.15 -41.33
CA LEU A 19 -2.38 -16.48 -40.74
C LEU A 19 -2.53 -16.44 -39.21
N LEU A 20 -1.73 -15.62 -38.54
CA LEU A 20 -1.67 -15.57 -37.08
C LEU A 20 -2.66 -14.55 -36.50
N ASN A 21 -2.72 -13.33 -37.06
CA ASN A 21 -3.55 -12.26 -36.52
C ASN A 21 -5.04 -12.66 -36.39
N PRO A 22 -5.72 -13.29 -37.37
CA PRO A 22 -7.14 -13.62 -37.24
C PRO A 22 -7.44 -14.65 -36.15
N LYS A 23 -6.44 -15.46 -35.77
CA LYS A 23 -6.54 -16.44 -34.68
C LYS A 23 -6.28 -15.77 -33.33
N LEU A 24 -5.24 -14.95 -33.26
CA LEU A 24 -4.80 -14.26 -32.03
C LEU A 24 -5.72 -13.10 -31.65
N SER A 25 -6.30 -12.38 -32.61
CA SER A 25 -7.23 -11.27 -32.37
C SER A 25 -8.53 -11.70 -31.70
N LYS A 26 -8.86 -13.01 -31.73
CA LYS A 26 -9.98 -13.57 -30.97
C LYS A 26 -9.66 -13.75 -29.48
N LEU A 27 -8.37 -13.84 -29.13
CA LEU A 27 -7.88 -14.03 -27.77
C LEU A 27 -7.42 -12.72 -27.12
N LEU A 28 -6.90 -11.80 -27.93
CA LEU A 28 -6.30 -10.55 -27.47
C LEU A 28 -7.21 -9.36 -27.79
N PRO A 29 -7.36 -8.38 -26.86
CA PRO A 29 -8.23 -7.23 -27.04
C PRO A 29 -7.75 -6.25 -28.13
N ALA A 30 -6.53 -6.39 -28.63
CA ALA A 30 -5.96 -5.58 -29.70
C ALA A 30 -5.17 -6.47 -30.68
N PRO A 31 -5.14 -6.14 -31.98
CA PRO A 31 -4.31 -6.83 -32.96
C PRO A 31 -2.83 -6.66 -32.61
N LEU A 32 -2.05 -7.71 -32.83
CA LEU A 32 -0.62 -7.69 -32.54
C LEU A 32 0.12 -6.84 -33.59
N PRO A 33 1.02 -5.93 -33.18
CA PRO A 33 1.81 -5.13 -34.10
C PRO A 33 2.98 -5.95 -34.65
N PHE A 34 2.70 -6.81 -35.64
CA PHE A 34 3.70 -7.75 -36.20
C PHE A 34 4.90 -7.04 -36.81
N GLU A 35 4.73 -5.83 -37.35
CA GLU A 35 5.85 -5.03 -37.85
C GLU A 35 6.83 -4.69 -36.71
N LEU A 36 6.31 -4.28 -35.55
CA LEU A 36 7.13 -3.97 -34.38
C LEU A 36 7.79 -5.23 -33.82
N ILE A 37 7.05 -6.35 -33.73
CA ILE A 37 7.59 -7.63 -33.26
C ILE A 37 8.75 -8.07 -34.16
N LEU A 38 8.57 -7.97 -35.48
CA LEU A 38 9.62 -8.30 -36.45
C LEU A 38 10.85 -7.42 -36.26
N VAL A 39 10.68 -6.10 -36.09
CA VAL A 39 11.79 -5.18 -35.83
C VAL A 39 12.52 -5.56 -34.54
N VAL A 40 11.79 -5.82 -33.45
CA VAL A 40 12.38 -6.21 -32.17
C VAL A 40 13.16 -7.53 -32.29
N LEU A 41 12.58 -8.55 -32.93
CA LEU A 41 13.26 -9.83 -33.17
C LEU A 41 14.48 -9.66 -34.06
N ALA A 42 14.39 -8.85 -35.11
CA ALA A 42 15.53 -8.56 -35.99
C ALA A 42 16.66 -7.85 -35.23
N VAL A 43 16.34 -6.91 -34.34
CA VAL A 43 17.32 -6.24 -33.46
C VAL A 43 17.98 -7.24 -32.51
N ILE A 44 17.20 -8.09 -31.85
CA ILE A 44 17.74 -9.12 -30.94
C ILE A 44 18.65 -10.08 -31.71
N CYS A 45 18.21 -10.61 -32.85
CA CYS A 45 19.02 -11.49 -33.69
C CYS A 45 20.30 -10.78 -34.18
N SER A 46 20.19 -9.53 -34.61
CA SER A 46 21.34 -8.74 -35.07
C SER A 46 22.37 -8.54 -33.96
N TYR A 47 21.90 -8.28 -32.73
CA TYR A 47 22.74 -8.09 -31.57
C TYR A 47 23.36 -9.40 -31.07
N SER A 48 22.56 -10.46 -30.90
CA SER A 48 23.01 -11.76 -30.37
C SER A 48 23.97 -12.49 -31.30
N LEU A 49 23.75 -12.42 -32.62
CA LEU A 49 24.61 -13.04 -33.63
C LEU A 49 25.75 -12.13 -34.08
N LYS A 50 25.85 -10.90 -33.53
CA LYS A 50 26.81 -9.88 -33.93
C LYS A 50 26.94 -9.80 -35.46
N LEU A 51 25.81 -9.62 -36.12
CA LEU A 51 25.75 -9.74 -37.58
C LEU A 51 26.63 -8.69 -38.29
N GLU A 52 26.86 -7.55 -37.66
CA GLU A 52 27.79 -6.54 -38.14
C GLU A 52 29.23 -7.08 -38.20
N GLU A 53 29.78 -7.58 -37.09
CA GLU A 53 31.14 -8.09 -37.03
C GLU A 53 31.34 -9.34 -37.87
N THR A 54 30.38 -10.28 -37.80
CA THR A 54 30.53 -11.62 -38.36
C THR A 54 30.24 -11.67 -39.86
N TYR A 55 29.26 -10.89 -40.30
CA TYR A 55 28.74 -10.95 -41.68
C TYR A 55 28.76 -9.59 -42.38
N ASN A 56 29.36 -8.56 -41.78
CA ASN A 56 29.41 -7.21 -42.31
C ASN A 56 28.01 -6.64 -42.62
N VAL A 57 27.02 -6.98 -41.80
CA VAL A 57 25.67 -6.46 -41.91
C VAL A 57 25.65 -5.02 -41.40
N LYS A 58 25.39 -4.06 -42.29
CA LYS A 58 25.29 -2.63 -41.93
C LYS A 58 24.18 -2.42 -40.90
N VAL A 59 24.57 -1.92 -39.72
CA VAL A 59 23.64 -1.44 -38.71
C VAL A 59 23.47 0.08 -38.83
N VAL A 60 22.37 0.60 -38.29
CA VAL A 60 22.04 2.04 -38.32
C VAL A 60 23.08 2.88 -37.56
N GLY A 61 23.85 2.26 -36.67
CA GLY A 61 24.83 2.95 -35.82
C GLY A 61 24.13 3.83 -34.78
N THR A 62 24.79 4.92 -34.39
CA THR A 62 24.27 5.86 -33.40
C THR A 62 23.25 6.81 -34.01
N ILE A 63 21.99 6.75 -33.55
CA ILE A 63 20.94 7.71 -33.94
C ILE A 63 21.13 8.99 -33.11
N GLN A 64 21.27 10.13 -33.78
CA GLN A 64 21.35 11.41 -33.10
C GLN A 64 20.00 11.76 -32.48
N ALA A 65 19.99 12.07 -31.18
CA ALA A 65 18.77 12.44 -30.47
C ALA A 65 18.44 13.93 -30.68
N GLY A 66 17.16 14.24 -30.87
CA GLY A 66 16.65 15.60 -30.97
C GLY A 66 16.11 15.98 -32.36
N LEU A 67 15.61 17.20 -32.47
CA LEU A 67 15.17 17.78 -33.74
C LEU A 67 16.38 18.25 -34.55
N PRO A 68 16.40 18.05 -35.89
CA PRO A 68 17.45 18.59 -36.73
C PRO A 68 17.44 20.12 -36.65
N ARG A 69 18.63 20.72 -36.60
CA ARG A 69 18.78 22.18 -36.66
C ARG A 69 18.53 22.65 -38.09
N ALA A 70 18.00 23.85 -38.24
CA ALA A 70 17.89 24.49 -39.55
C ALA A 70 19.30 24.77 -40.09
N GLU A 71 19.64 24.16 -41.23
CA GLU A 71 20.94 24.27 -41.88
C GLU A 71 20.71 24.47 -43.38
N LEU A 72 21.52 25.33 -44.01
CA LEU A 72 21.41 25.54 -45.45
C LEU A 72 21.94 24.30 -46.20
N PRO A 73 21.29 23.87 -47.31
CA PRO A 73 21.79 22.77 -48.11
C PRO A 73 23.21 23.05 -48.61
N ASN A 74 24.10 22.06 -48.50
CA ASN A 74 25.47 22.19 -48.99
C ASN A 74 25.48 22.37 -50.51
N SER A 75 25.91 23.55 -50.98
CA SER A 75 25.91 23.93 -52.40
C SER A 75 26.83 23.06 -53.26
N GLU A 76 27.89 22.48 -52.69
CA GLU A 76 28.84 21.64 -53.44
C GLU A 76 28.21 20.30 -53.83
N LEU A 77 27.29 19.78 -53.02
CA LEU A 77 26.59 18.53 -53.29
C LEU A 77 25.52 18.67 -54.39
N ILE A 78 25.02 19.89 -54.65
CA ILE A 78 23.90 20.11 -55.56
C ILE A 78 24.23 19.59 -56.97
N LEU A 79 25.39 19.97 -57.51
CA LEU A 79 25.82 19.52 -58.85
C LEU A 79 26.16 18.03 -58.88
N TYR A 80 26.58 17.46 -57.75
CA TYR A 80 26.91 16.03 -57.66
C TYR A 80 25.65 15.14 -57.70
N VAL A 81 24.53 15.58 -57.12
CA VAL A 81 23.29 14.80 -57.04
C VAL A 81 22.21 15.24 -58.03
N ILE A 82 22.50 16.20 -58.91
CA ILE A 82 21.47 16.82 -59.75
C ILE A 82 20.80 15.82 -60.71
N GLU A 83 21.57 14.86 -61.23
CA GLU A 83 21.06 13.83 -62.13
C GLU A 83 20.02 12.95 -61.42
N ASP A 84 20.39 12.38 -60.26
CA ASP A 84 19.48 11.59 -59.41
C ASP A 84 18.28 12.42 -58.93
N ALA A 85 18.51 13.70 -58.59
CA ALA A 85 17.46 14.60 -58.13
C ALA A 85 16.40 14.87 -59.20
N ILE A 86 16.80 14.96 -60.48
CA ILE A 86 15.88 15.10 -61.62
C ILE A 86 14.99 13.86 -61.72
N GLU A 87 15.55 12.66 -61.62
CA GLU A 87 14.77 11.41 -61.66
C GLU A 87 13.75 11.35 -60.51
N ILE A 88 14.19 11.64 -59.29
CA ILE A 88 13.33 11.68 -58.11
C ILE A 88 12.23 12.73 -58.28
N ALA A 89 12.56 13.90 -58.82
CA ALA A 89 11.58 14.95 -59.08
C ALA A 89 10.50 14.47 -60.07
N PHE A 90 10.86 13.78 -61.15
CA PHE A 90 9.87 13.20 -62.07
C PHE A 90 8.95 12.20 -61.38
N VAL A 91 9.48 11.33 -60.51
CA VAL A 91 8.67 10.38 -59.74
C VAL A 91 7.73 11.11 -58.79
N ILE A 92 8.22 12.12 -58.06
CA ILE A 92 7.40 12.94 -57.16
C ILE A 92 6.27 13.63 -57.91
N VAL A 93 6.58 14.27 -59.04
CA VAL A 93 5.59 14.94 -59.89
C VAL A 93 4.56 13.95 -60.41
N ALA A 94 4.99 12.79 -60.88
CA ALA A 94 4.09 11.74 -61.38
C ALA A 94 3.14 11.25 -60.27
N VAL A 95 3.65 10.95 -59.08
CA VAL A 95 2.84 10.49 -57.94
C VAL A 95 1.92 11.60 -57.44
N HIS A 96 2.41 12.83 -57.31
CA HIS A 96 1.66 13.98 -56.82
C HIS A 96 0.52 14.34 -57.76
N LEU A 97 0.80 14.55 -59.05
CA LEU A 97 -0.24 14.87 -60.04
C LEU A 97 -1.24 13.73 -60.22
N SER A 98 -0.78 12.47 -60.16
CA SER A 98 -1.69 11.30 -60.18
C SER A 98 -2.68 11.35 -59.04
N MET A 99 -2.19 11.65 -57.83
CA MET A 99 -3.01 11.76 -56.64
C MET A 99 -3.98 12.95 -56.71
N CYS A 100 -3.51 14.11 -57.16
CA CYS A 100 -4.36 15.28 -57.39
C CYS A 100 -5.48 14.95 -58.38
N LYS A 101 -5.18 14.23 -59.47
CA LYS A 101 -6.18 13.77 -60.45
C LYS A 101 -7.17 12.74 -59.88
N ILE A 102 -6.70 11.81 -59.05
CA ILE A 102 -7.57 10.84 -58.38
C ILE A 102 -8.59 11.57 -57.51
N PHE A 103 -8.15 12.51 -56.68
CA PHE A 103 -9.04 13.24 -55.79
C PHE A 103 -9.91 14.27 -56.51
N SER A 104 -9.38 14.99 -57.49
CA SER A 104 -10.13 15.98 -58.27
C SER A 104 -11.27 15.33 -59.06
N ARG A 105 -11.02 14.14 -59.64
CA ARG A 105 -12.08 13.33 -60.26
C ARG A 105 -13.04 12.73 -59.24
N ARG A 106 -12.55 12.16 -58.13
CA ARG A 106 -13.39 11.51 -57.11
C ARG A 106 -14.35 12.49 -56.43
N TYR A 107 -13.92 13.73 -56.22
CA TYR A 107 -14.67 14.75 -55.50
C TYR A 107 -15.13 15.93 -56.39
N ASN A 108 -15.01 15.81 -57.71
CA ASN A 108 -15.49 16.78 -58.70
C ASN A 108 -15.06 18.24 -58.46
N TYR A 109 -13.78 18.46 -58.13
CA TYR A 109 -13.19 19.80 -58.08
C TYR A 109 -12.10 19.97 -59.14
N LYS A 110 -11.77 21.21 -59.49
CA LYS A 110 -10.70 21.50 -60.45
C LYS A 110 -9.37 21.65 -59.72
N THR A 111 -8.32 21.08 -60.29
CA THR A 111 -6.93 21.24 -59.84
C THR A 111 -6.13 21.91 -60.93
N ASP A 112 -5.34 22.92 -60.59
CA ASP A 112 -4.35 23.51 -61.49
C ASP A 112 -3.00 22.81 -61.27
N ASN A 113 -2.54 22.06 -62.27
CA ASN A 113 -1.28 21.33 -62.18
C ASN A 113 -0.07 22.26 -61.98
N ASN A 114 -0.10 23.47 -62.52
CA ASN A 114 1.00 24.42 -62.38
C ASN A 114 1.08 24.95 -60.95
N GLN A 115 -0.07 25.26 -60.35
CA GLN A 115 -0.15 25.70 -58.97
C GLN A 115 0.34 24.61 -58.01
N GLU A 116 -0.10 23.35 -58.20
CA GLU A 116 0.35 22.22 -57.38
C GLU A 116 1.86 21.97 -57.55
N LEU A 117 2.37 22.03 -58.78
CA LEU A 117 3.79 21.85 -59.07
C LEU A 117 4.66 22.93 -58.43
N PHE A 118 4.19 24.19 -58.44
CA PHE A 118 4.87 25.28 -57.77
C PHE A 118 4.82 25.14 -56.24
N ALA A 119 3.66 24.73 -55.69
CA ALA A 119 3.48 24.52 -54.27
C ALA A 119 4.37 23.40 -53.72
N ILE A 120 4.44 22.25 -54.41
CA ILE A 120 5.34 21.15 -54.00
C ILE A 120 6.82 21.54 -54.15
N GLY A 121 7.17 22.30 -55.19
CA GLY A 121 8.53 22.82 -55.38
C GLY A 121 8.96 23.73 -54.24
N ILE A 122 8.13 24.72 -53.88
CA ILE A 122 8.39 25.61 -52.74
C ILE A 122 8.46 24.82 -51.44
N ALA A 123 7.54 23.89 -51.20
CA ALA A 123 7.55 23.06 -50.01
C ALA A 123 8.85 22.23 -49.90
N GLY A 124 9.33 21.69 -51.03
CA GLY A 124 10.62 20.99 -51.11
C GLY A 124 11.80 21.90 -50.77
N VAL A 125 11.87 23.11 -51.34
CA VAL A 125 12.94 24.06 -51.06
C VAL A 125 12.96 24.49 -49.59
N ILE A 126 11.81 24.87 -49.02
CA ILE A 126 11.73 25.32 -47.63
C ILE A 126 12.05 24.17 -46.66
N SER A 127 11.52 22.97 -46.91
CA SER A 127 11.75 21.82 -46.04
C SER A 127 13.19 21.29 -46.10
N SER A 128 13.93 21.53 -47.20
CA SER A 128 15.34 21.15 -47.32
C SER A 128 16.23 21.80 -46.26
N ILE A 129 15.85 22.98 -45.75
CA ILE A 129 16.55 23.68 -44.66
C ILE A 129 16.54 22.86 -43.35
N PHE A 130 15.56 21.98 -43.18
CA PHE A 130 15.43 21.14 -41.98
C PHE A 130 15.99 19.72 -42.17
N LEU A 131 16.87 19.54 -43.18
CA LEU A 131 17.50 18.26 -43.51
C LEU A 131 16.46 17.14 -43.75
N THR A 132 15.33 17.50 -44.35
CA THR A 132 14.23 16.57 -44.63
C THR A 132 14.38 15.90 -45.99
N TYR A 133 13.78 14.72 -46.12
CA TYR A 133 13.64 14.04 -47.41
C TYR A 133 12.73 14.84 -48.37
N PRO A 134 12.90 14.70 -49.70
CA PRO A 134 12.06 15.37 -50.68
C PRO A 134 10.55 15.18 -50.41
N VAL A 135 9.82 16.29 -50.39
CA VAL A 135 8.38 16.30 -50.12
C VAL A 135 7.64 15.56 -51.23
N SER A 136 6.79 14.63 -50.85
CA SER A 136 5.92 13.88 -51.75
C SER A 136 4.57 13.63 -51.12
N SER A 137 3.60 13.21 -51.93
CA SER A 137 2.26 12.88 -51.47
C SER A 137 2.16 11.42 -51.01
N ALA A 138 1.34 11.19 -49.99
CA ALA A 138 1.19 9.86 -49.38
C ALA A 138 -0.22 9.32 -49.64
N LEU A 139 -0.37 8.54 -50.71
CA LEU A 139 -1.67 8.04 -51.18
C LEU A 139 -2.50 7.42 -50.05
N GLY A 140 -1.94 6.43 -49.33
CA GLY A 140 -2.66 5.73 -48.26
C GLY A 140 -3.11 6.62 -47.10
N ARG A 141 -2.30 7.61 -46.69
CA ARG A 141 -2.67 8.52 -45.60
C ARG A 141 -3.79 9.46 -46.02
N SER A 142 -3.71 10.01 -47.24
CA SER A 142 -4.74 10.92 -47.72
C SER A 142 -6.01 10.20 -48.14
N THR A 143 -5.96 8.95 -48.63
CA THR A 143 -7.18 8.18 -48.92
C THR A 143 -7.95 7.90 -47.65
N VAL A 144 -7.29 7.45 -46.59
CA VAL A 144 -7.93 7.26 -45.27
C VAL A 144 -8.51 8.59 -44.76
N ASN A 145 -7.78 9.70 -44.90
CA ASN A 145 -8.25 11.02 -44.50
C ASN A 145 -9.47 11.51 -45.31
N ALA A 146 -9.49 11.24 -46.61
CA ALA A 146 -10.61 11.61 -47.49
C ALA A 146 -11.84 10.70 -47.24
N GLU A 147 -11.61 9.42 -46.94
CA GLU A 147 -12.65 8.46 -46.59
C GLU A 147 -13.26 8.71 -45.20
N SER A 148 -12.49 9.28 -44.27
CA SER A 148 -13.04 9.84 -43.02
C SER A 148 -13.86 11.12 -43.22
N GLY A 149 -14.05 11.57 -44.45
CA GLY A 149 -14.89 12.72 -44.79
C GLY A 149 -14.24 14.08 -44.51
N CYS A 150 -12.92 14.12 -44.30
CA CYS A 150 -12.20 15.36 -44.00
C CYS A 150 -12.12 16.26 -45.24
N LYS A 151 -12.53 17.52 -45.10
CA LYS A 151 -12.57 18.51 -46.20
C LYS A 151 -11.63 19.70 -46.01
N THR A 152 -11.01 19.85 -44.84
CA THR A 152 -10.26 21.06 -44.46
C THR A 152 -8.77 20.78 -44.33
N GLN A 153 -7.93 21.78 -44.63
CA GLN A 153 -6.47 21.71 -44.44
C GLN A 153 -6.09 21.72 -42.94
N CYS A 154 -6.97 22.23 -42.07
CA CYS A 154 -6.76 22.23 -40.61
C CYS A 154 -6.80 20.83 -40.00
N ILE A 155 -7.08 19.78 -40.78
CA ILE A 155 -7.18 18.41 -40.29
C ILE A 155 -5.91 17.95 -39.56
N LEU A 156 -4.73 18.37 -40.02
CA LEU A 156 -3.46 18.07 -39.33
C LEU A 156 -3.43 18.68 -37.93
N ALA A 157 -3.84 19.95 -37.80
CA ALA A 157 -3.97 20.60 -36.49
C ALA A 157 -5.02 19.92 -35.62
N VAL A 158 -6.16 19.51 -36.20
CA VAL A 158 -7.22 18.76 -35.49
C VAL A 158 -6.68 17.41 -35.01
N ILE A 159 -5.99 16.64 -35.84
CA ILE A 159 -5.37 15.37 -35.46
C ILE A 159 -4.41 15.60 -34.29
N ILE A 160 -3.53 16.60 -34.38
CA ILE A 160 -2.59 16.94 -33.30
C ILE A 160 -3.34 17.30 -32.01
N ILE A 161 -4.36 18.18 -32.08
CA ILE A 161 -5.17 18.57 -30.93
C ILE A 161 -5.87 17.36 -30.31
N PHE A 162 -6.48 16.48 -31.11
CA PHE A 162 -7.16 15.29 -30.60
C PHE A 162 -6.18 14.28 -30.01
N SER A 163 -5.00 14.08 -30.62
CA SER A 163 -3.94 13.22 -30.08
C SER A 163 -3.39 13.77 -28.76
N LEU A 164 -3.18 15.09 -28.66
CA LEU A 164 -2.67 15.74 -27.45
C LEU A 164 -3.73 15.91 -26.35
N LYS A 165 -5.01 16.00 -26.69
CA LYS A 165 -6.12 16.13 -25.73
C LYS A 165 -6.06 15.05 -24.64
N ASN A 166 -5.77 13.81 -25.03
CA ASN A 166 -5.65 12.69 -24.10
C ASN A 166 -4.45 12.83 -23.16
N ILE A 167 -3.35 13.42 -23.62
CA ILE A 167 -2.15 13.66 -22.81
C ILE A 167 -2.43 14.76 -21.77
N PHE A 168 -3.03 15.87 -22.19
CA PHE A 168 -3.36 16.97 -21.26
C PHE A 168 -4.42 16.57 -20.24
N ARG A 169 -5.37 15.69 -20.60
CA ARG A 169 -6.36 15.17 -19.65
C ARG A 169 -5.73 14.41 -18.48
N LYS A 170 -4.55 13.79 -18.66
CA LYS A 170 -3.82 13.16 -17.55
C LYS A 170 -3.40 14.15 -16.46
N ALA A 171 -3.30 15.44 -16.76
CA ALA A 171 -3.01 16.44 -15.74
C ALA A 171 -4.18 16.63 -14.75
N GLU A 172 -5.41 16.32 -15.16
CA GLU A 172 -6.58 16.39 -14.26
C GLU A 172 -6.52 15.29 -13.17
N GLU A 173 -5.86 14.16 -13.47
CA GLU A 173 -5.67 13.04 -12.53
C GLU A 173 -4.75 13.43 -11.34
N LEU A 174 -3.98 14.52 -11.43
CA LEU A 174 -3.07 14.97 -10.36
C LEU A 174 -3.76 15.20 -9.03
N ASN A 175 -4.97 15.75 -9.05
CA ASN A 175 -5.72 16.02 -7.83
C ASN A 175 -6.19 14.70 -7.19
N GLU A 176 -6.59 13.73 -8.01
CA GLU A 176 -6.96 12.40 -7.55
C GLU A 176 -5.75 11.68 -6.94
N LEU A 177 -4.60 11.73 -7.63
CA LEU A 177 -3.32 11.20 -7.14
C LEU A 177 -2.92 11.81 -5.79
N TRP A 178 -2.99 13.13 -5.64
CA TRP A 178 -2.64 13.80 -4.39
C TRP A 178 -3.50 13.36 -3.20
N ILE A 179 -4.80 13.13 -3.44
CA ILE A 179 -5.74 12.70 -2.40
C ILE A 179 -5.55 11.23 -2.04
N VAL A 180 -5.29 10.36 -3.03
CA VAL A 180 -5.20 8.91 -2.83
C VAL A 180 -3.82 8.48 -2.34
N SER A 181 -2.75 8.91 -3.02
CA SER A 181 -1.39 8.43 -2.79
C SER A 181 -0.37 9.52 -3.11
N LYS A 182 0.17 10.13 -2.06
CA LYS A 182 1.22 11.15 -2.18
C LYS A 182 2.48 10.62 -2.89
N TRP A 183 2.76 9.32 -2.77
CA TRP A 183 3.90 8.69 -3.45
C TRP A 183 3.69 8.60 -4.95
N ASP A 184 2.51 8.19 -5.40
CA ASP A 184 2.21 8.09 -6.83
C ASP A 184 2.15 9.48 -7.48
N PHE A 185 1.65 10.48 -6.74
CA PHE A 185 1.78 11.89 -7.13
C PHE A 185 3.25 12.32 -7.26
N ALA A 186 4.10 11.97 -6.30
CA ALA A 186 5.53 12.30 -6.37
C ALA A 186 6.20 11.64 -7.58
N ILE A 187 5.88 10.38 -7.90
CA ILE A 187 6.40 9.70 -9.10
C ILE A 187 5.97 10.46 -10.36
N TRP A 188 4.71 10.85 -10.46
CA TRP A 188 4.23 11.64 -11.59
C TRP A 188 5.02 12.94 -11.74
N MET A 189 5.20 13.68 -10.63
CA MET A 189 5.92 14.96 -10.63
C MET A 189 7.39 14.78 -11.04
N VAL A 190 8.09 13.80 -10.46
CA VAL A 190 9.47 13.50 -10.83
C VAL A 190 9.56 13.11 -12.30
N SER A 191 8.64 12.30 -12.82
CA SER A 191 8.62 11.90 -14.24
C SER A 191 8.42 13.09 -15.18
N PHE A 192 7.46 13.95 -14.87
CA PHE A 192 7.17 15.14 -15.67
C PHE A 192 8.36 16.09 -15.68
N PHE A 193 8.85 16.50 -14.50
CA PHE A 193 9.93 17.48 -14.41
C PHE A 193 11.27 16.94 -14.89
N SER A 194 11.59 15.67 -14.63
CA SER A 194 12.83 15.08 -15.15
C SER A 194 12.83 15.01 -16.68
N THR A 195 11.71 14.62 -17.30
CA THR A 195 11.58 14.55 -18.77
C THR A 195 11.64 15.93 -19.41
N VAL A 196 11.01 16.94 -18.81
CA VAL A 196 11.01 18.31 -19.34
C VAL A 196 12.36 19.00 -19.17
N ALA A 197 13.06 18.79 -18.04
CA ALA A 197 14.30 19.50 -17.72
C ALA A 197 15.55 18.87 -18.34
N THR A 198 15.51 17.59 -18.67
CA THR A 198 16.67 16.88 -19.25
C THR A 198 16.38 16.46 -20.69
N ASP A 199 16.09 15.19 -20.89
CA ASP A 199 15.72 14.59 -22.16
C ASP A 199 14.78 13.41 -21.87
N VAL A 200 14.10 12.90 -22.89
CA VAL A 200 13.22 11.73 -22.77
C VAL A 200 13.96 10.50 -22.21
N MET A 201 15.20 10.26 -22.64
CA MET A 201 15.97 9.08 -22.20
C MET A 201 16.35 9.15 -20.72
N TRP A 202 16.91 10.28 -20.29
CA TRP A 202 17.32 10.49 -18.90
C TRP A 202 16.13 10.68 -17.97
N GLY A 203 15.10 11.42 -18.40
CA GLY A 203 13.88 11.62 -17.63
C GLY A 203 13.14 10.31 -17.34
N LEU A 204 13.03 9.43 -18.34
CA LEU A 204 12.47 8.09 -18.12
C LEU A 204 13.32 7.27 -17.16
N SER A 205 14.65 7.28 -17.32
CA SER A 205 15.56 6.52 -16.45
C SER A 205 15.48 6.98 -14.99
N ILE A 206 15.48 8.29 -14.76
CA ILE A 206 15.37 8.91 -13.42
C ILE A 206 14.02 8.57 -12.78
N SER A 207 12.92 8.65 -13.54
CA SER A 207 11.59 8.35 -13.00
C SER A 207 11.37 6.88 -12.67
N VAL A 208 11.89 5.96 -13.48
CA VAL A 208 11.85 4.52 -13.16
C VAL A 208 12.68 4.23 -11.92
N ALA A 209 13.89 4.80 -11.82
CA ALA A 209 14.73 4.65 -10.63
C ALA A 209 14.04 5.21 -9.38
N PHE A 210 13.42 6.39 -9.49
CA PHE A 210 12.64 6.98 -8.41
C PHE A 210 11.43 6.11 -8.02
N ALA A 211 10.68 5.58 -9.00
CA ALA A 211 9.56 4.70 -8.74
C ALA A 211 10.00 3.44 -7.97
N LEU A 212 11.10 2.78 -8.38
CA LEU A 212 11.66 1.65 -7.64
C LEU A 212 12.10 2.04 -6.22
N LEU A 213 12.69 3.21 -6.05
CA LEU A 213 13.09 3.73 -4.75
C LEU A 213 11.88 3.98 -3.83
N THR A 214 10.76 4.49 -4.36
CA THR A 214 9.54 4.66 -3.56
C THR A 214 8.97 3.32 -3.08
N VAL A 215 9.14 2.23 -3.83
CA VAL A 215 8.73 0.89 -3.39
C VAL A 215 9.52 0.48 -2.14
N ILE A 216 10.84 0.66 -2.15
CA ILE A 216 11.73 0.33 -1.01
C ILE A 216 11.29 1.11 0.24
N PHE A 217 11.13 2.42 0.10
CA PHE A 217 10.74 3.28 1.22
C PHE A 217 9.33 2.99 1.73
N ARG A 218 8.36 2.73 0.83
CA ARG A 218 7.00 2.36 1.21
C ARG A 218 6.96 1.04 1.99
N THR A 219 7.82 0.09 1.65
CA THR A 219 7.92 -1.20 2.38
C THR A 219 8.60 -1.04 3.74
N GLN A 220 9.51 -0.07 3.89
CA GLN A 220 10.27 0.19 5.12
C GLN A 220 9.48 0.97 6.19
N TRP A 221 8.49 1.77 5.80
CA TRP A 221 7.60 2.48 6.75
C TRP A 221 6.14 2.03 6.69
N PRO A 222 5.83 0.80 7.14
CA PRO A 222 4.45 0.33 7.26
C PRO A 222 3.64 1.10 8.29
N ASN A 223 2.33 1.16 8.08
CA ASN A 223 1.41 1.64 9.09
C ASN A 223 1.14 0.57 10.15
N TRP A 224 0.91 1.01 11.38
CA TRP A 224 0.48 0.17 12.49
C TRP A 224 -0.74 0.77 13.18
N TYR A 225 -1.54 -0.08 13.82
CA TYR A 225 -2.83 0.31 14.38
C TYR A 225 -3.05 -0.34 15.74
N ILE A 226 -3.73 0.38 16.64
CA ILE A 226 -4.26 -0.17 17.87
C ILE A 226 -5.68 -0.65 17.59
N LEU A 227 -5.92 -1.94 17.83
CA LEU A 227 -7.23 -2.55 17.65
C LEU A 227 -8.00 -2.54 18.97
N SER A 228 -9.31 -2.39 18.87
CA SER A 228 -10.22 -2.53 19.99
C SER A 228 -11.48 -3.29 19.57
N GLN A 229 -12.21 -3.79 20.56
CA GLN A 229 -13.38 -4.61 20.30
C GLN A 229 -14.54 -3.75 19.80
N LEU A 230 -15.16 -4.16 18.71
CA LEU A 230 -16.40 -3.55 18.23
C LEU A 230 -17.56 -3.99 19.13
N THR A 231 -18.27 -3.03 19.72
CA THR A 231 -19.31 -3.28 20.74
C THR A 231 -20.33 -4.32 20.28
N GLY A 232 -20.56 -5.36 21.08
CA GLY A 232 -21.54 -6.42 20.80
C GLY A 232 -21.06 -7.51 19.83
N THR A 233 -19.81 -7.45 19.37
CA THR A 233 -19.21 -8.46 18.49
C THR A 233 -17.90 -8.99 19.06
N ASN A 234 -17.39 -10.09 18.50
CA ASN A 234 -16.06 -10.61 18.80
C ASN A 234 -15.00 -10.11 17.79
N ASP A 235 -15.31 -9.04 17.06
CA ASP A 235 -14.43 -8.47 16.04
C ASP A 235 -13.61 -7.33 16.62
N TYR A 236 -12.32 -7.30 16.25
CA TYR A 236 -11.38 -6.27 16.66
C TYR A 236 -10.98 -5.43 15.46
N ARG A 237 -11.16 -4.10 15.56
CA ARG A 237 -10.93 -3.15 14.48
C ARG A 237 -10.19 -1.92 14.97
N ASP A 238 -9.59 -1.19 14.03
CA ASP A 238 -8.87 0.06 14.27
C ASP A 238 -9.77 1.08 14.99
N CYS A 239 -9.31 1.56 16.14
CA CYS A 239 -10.01 2.54 16.97
C CYS A 239 -10.33 3.83 16.19
N GLY A 240 -9.47 4.23 15.24
CA GLY A 240 -9.64 5.47 14.49
C GLY A 240 -10.74 5.42 13.43
N ARG A 241 -11.18 4.22 13.01
CA ARG A 241 -12.13 4.06 11.89
C ARG A 241 -13.57 3.77 12.33
N TYR A 242 -13.76 3.20 13.52
CA TYR A 242 -15.08 2.76 14.00
C TYR A 242 -15.47 3.53 15.27
N GLY A 243 -16.70 4.04 15.33
CA GLY A 243 -17.16 4.89 16.44
C GLY A 243 -17.65 4.16 17.69
N ARG A 244 -17.88 2.83 17.61
CA ARG A 244 -18.38 2.04 18.74
C ARG A 244 -17.32 1.07 19.23
N VAL A 245 -16.43 1.59 20.05
CA VAL A 245 -15.23 0.87 20.48
C VAL A 245 -15.32 0.62 21.98
N ALA A 246 -15.22 -0.65 22.39
CA ALA A 246 -15.03 -1.01 23.78
C ALA A 246 -13.53 -1.23 24.00
N GLU A 247 -12.91 -0.37 24.81
CA GLU A 247 -11.56 -0.64 25.31
C GLU A 247 -11.60 -1.74 26.37
N ILE A 248 -10.62 -2.63 26.31
CA ILE A 248 -10.47 -3.69 27.29
C ILE A 248 -9.39 -3.28 28.29
N ASP A 249 -9.78 -3.13 29.55
CA ASP A 249 -8.86 -2.69 30.59
C ASP A 249 -7.67 -3.66 30.75
N SER A 250 -6.46 -3.10 30.76
CA SER A 250 -5.16 -3.81 30.86
C SER A 250 -4.71 -4.62 29.64
N ILE A 251 -5.51 -4.67 28.56
CA ILE A 251 -5.17 -5.40 27.32
C ILE A 251 -4.99 -4.41 26.17
N ARG A 252 -3.88 -4.54 25.42
CA ARG A 252 -3.64 -3.80 24.18
C ARG A 252 -3.47 -4.76 23.02
N ILE A 253 -4.15 -4.47 21.92
CA ILE A 253 -4.08 -5.25 20.69
C ILE A 253 -3.41 -4.37 19.64
N PHE A 254 -2.31 -4.87 19.10
CA PHE A 254 -1.43 -4.15 18.18
C PHE A 254 -1.36 -4.92 16.86
N ARG A 255 -1.61 -4.24 15.74
CA ARG A 255 -1.48 -4.80 14.38
C ARG A 255 -0.46 -4.02 13.57
N PHE A 256 0.40 -4.75 12.86
CA PHE A 256 1.39 -4.19 11.95
C PHE A 256 1.15 -4.69 10.51
N ASP A 257 0.90 -3.79 9.57
CA ASP A 257 0.44 -4.12 8.21
C ASP A 257 1.59 -4.26 7.21
N ALA A 258 2.52 -5.18 7.48
CA ALA A 258 3.63 -5.47 6.56
C ALA A 258 4.31 -6.81 6.84
N PRO A 259 5.10 -7.33 5.87
CA PRO A 259 6.09 -8.36 6.17
C PRO A 259 7.07 -7.84 7.23
N LEU A 260 7.53 -8.73 8.10
CA LEU A 260 8.52 -8.40 9.11
C LEU A 260 9.89 -8.76 8.53
N LEU A 261 10.64 -7.73 8.18
CA LEU A 261 11.94 -7.81 7.52
C LEU A 261 12.98 -7.10 8.38
N PHE A 262 14.25 -7.46 8.25
CA PHE A 262 15.35 -6.79 8.92
C PHE A 262 15.35 -5.27 8.68
N THR A 263 14.79 -4.82 7.56
CA THR A 263 14.72 -3.40 7.19
C THR A 263 13.66 -2.61 7.96
N ASN A 264 12.61 -3.26 8.50
CA ASN A 264 11.49 -2.59 9.17
C ASN A 264 11.24 -3.10 10.61
N VAL A 265 12.07 -4.03 11.08
CA VAL A 265 11.91 -4.68 12.38
C VAL A 265 12.06 -3.68 13.55
N ASP A 266 12.94 -2.69 13.42
CA ASP A 266 13.10 -1.64 14.43
C ASP A 266 11.86 -0.77 14.52
N HIS A 267 11.26 -0.43 13.37
CA HIS A 267 9.99 0.30 13.34
C HIS A 267 8.85 -0.51 13.97
N PHE A 268 8.82 -1.84 13.76
CA PHE A 268 7.87 -2.72 14.42
C PHE A 268 8.07 -2.74 15.95
N ARG A 269 9.31 -2.83 16.42
CA ARG A 269 9.65 -2.82 17.86
C ARG A 269 9.23 -1.49 18.50
N ASP A 270 9.64 -0.37 17.92
CA ASP A 270 9.27 0.96 18.38
C ASP A 270 7.76 1.17 18.39
N ALA A 271 7.05 0.62 17.40
CA ALA A 271 5.59 0.68 17.32
C ALA A 271 4.92 -0.16 18.42
N ALA A 272 5.45 -1.36 18.70
CA ALA A 272 4.98 -2.21 19.78
C ALA A 272 5.19 -1.54 21.15
N ASP A 273 6.36 -0.93 21.38
CA ASP A 273 6.66 -0.17 22.60
C ASP A 273 5.72 1.05 22.72
N LYS A 274 5.55 1.83 21.65
CA LYS A 274 4.60 2.97 21.66
C LYS A 274 3.16 2.52 21.93
N ALA A 275 2.75 1.34 21.46
CA ALA A 275 1.42 0.80 21.69
C ALA A 275 1.16 0.42 23.16
N THR A 276 2.19 0.13 23.96
CA THR A 276 2.04 -0.13 25.40
C THR A 276 2.04 1.16 26.23
N PHE A 277 2.78 2.19 25.82
CA PHE A 277 2.94 3.44 26.59
C PHE A 277 1.88 4.52 26.36
N CYS A 278 1.16 4.56 25.23
CA CYS A 278 0.23 5.66 24.92
C CYS A 278 -1.24 5.35 25.27
N PRO A 279 -1.78 5.83 26.41
CA PRO A 279 -3.21 6.04 26.59
C PRO A 279 -3.59 7.48 26.20
N GLU A 280 -4.71 7.65 25.50
CA GLU A 280 -5.61 8.85 25.43
C GLU A 280 -5.97 9.38 24.04
N LYS A 281 -5.12 9.27 23.01
CA LYS A 281 -5.46 9.93 21.72
C LYS A 281 -6.54 9.23 20.89
N CYS A 282 -6.95 8.00 21.22
CA CYS A 282 -7.93 7.27 20.41
C CYS A 282 -9.41 7.65 20.68
N ILE A 283 -9.76 8.10 21.90
CA ILE A 283 -11.17 8.39 22.22
C ILE A 283 -11.51 9.87 21.96
N ALA A 284 -10.70 10.80 22.45
CA ALA A 284 -11.01 12.23 22.36
C ALA A 284 -11.04 12.74 20.90
N ALA A 285 -10.21 12.18 20.02
CA ALA A 285 -10.18 12.59 18.62
C ALA A 285 -11.44 12.17 17.84
N LEU A 286 -12.02 11.01 18.15
CA LEU A 286 -13.15 10.49 17.38
C LEU A 286 -14.50 11.00 17.90
N ASP A 287 -14.67 11.20 19.21
CA ASP A 287 -15.85 11.88 19.73
C ASP A 287 -15.95 13.30 19.16
N HIS A 288 -14.81 13.99 19.04
CA HIS A 288 -14.78 15.29 18.39
C HIS A 288 -15.08 15.20 16.89
N ILE A 289 -14.57 14.21 16.14
CA ILE A 289 -14.86 14.07 14.70
C ILE A 289 -16.32 13.64 14.43
N LEU A 290 -16.90 12.76 15.25
CA LEU A 290 -18.28 12.32 15.09
C LEU A 290 -19.26 13.42 15.48
N GLN A 291 -19.05 14.09 16.62
CA GLN A 291 -19.86 15.25 16.99
C GLN A 291 -19.69 16.39 15.97
N VAL A 292 -18.47 16.66 15.49
CA VAL A 292 -18.27 17.69 14.45
C VAL A 292 -18.91 17.29 13.12
N ARG A 293 -18.96 16.00 12.73
CA ARG A 293 -19.64 15.57 11.49
C ARG A 293 -21.16 15.57 11.60
N THR A 294 -21.75 15.11 12.71
CA THR A 294 -23.20 15.24 12.93
C THR A 294 -23.59 16.70 13.08
N VAL A 295 -22.84 17.49 13.86
CA VAL A 295 -23.07 18.92 14.02
C VAL A 295 -22.84 19.67 12.72
N ASN A 296 -21.88 19.31 11.86
CA ASN A 296 -21.71 19.96 10.56
C ASN A 296 -22.77 19.56 9.54
N LYS A 297 -23.30 18.34 9.58
CA LYS A 297 -24.49 17.97 8.78
C LYS A 297 -25.73 18.73 9.26
N VAL A 298 -25.97 18.79 10.57
CA VAL A 298 -27.12 19.51 11.14
C VAL A 298 -26.95 21.04 10.99
N LYS A 299 -25.74 21.58 11.15
CA LYS A 299 -25.43 22.99 10.90
C LYS A 299 -25.43 23.34 9.42
N LYS A 300 -25.10 22.45 8.47
CA LYS A 300 -25.35 22.77 7.05
C LYS A 300 -26.85 22.88 6.76
N ILE A 301 -27.69 22.14 7.50
CA ILE A 301 -29.16 22.24 7.39
C ILE A 301 -29.70 23.48 8.13
N GLN A 302 -29.11 23.88 9.26
CA GLN A 302 -29.62 25.00 10.08
C GLN A 302 -28.92 26.36 9.85
N LYS A 303 -27.65 26.37 9.45
CA LYS A 303 -26.82 27.59 9.28
C LYS A 303 -27.03 28.29 7.94
N LYS A 304 -28.08 27.90 7.20
CA LYS A 304 -28.74 28.81 6.26
C LYS A 304 -29.60 29.86 6.96
N ARG A 305 -29.80 29.81 8.29
CA ARG A 305 -30.71 30.75 8.98
C ARG A 305 -30.12 31.73 9.98
N ARG A 306 -28.93 31.57 10.59
CA ARG A 306 -28.41 32.59 11.55
C ARG A 306 -26.88 32.71 11.55
N LEU A 307 -26.38 33.63 10.73
CA LEU A 307 -25.09 34.28 10.93
C LEU A 307 -25.25 35.35 12.02
N ARG A 308 -24.51 35.24 13.14
CA ARG A 308 -23.77 36.31 13.84
C ARG A 308 -23.57 36.00 15.34
N LYS A 309 -22.39 36.42 15.84
CA LYS A 309 -21.85 36.51 17.23
C LYS A 309 -21.19 35.23 17.76
N SER A 310 -19.85 35.09 17.69
CA SER A 310 -18.72 35.66 18.50
C SER A 310 -18.30 34.65 19.57
N PHE A 311 -17.20 33.90 19.43
CA PHE A 311 -15.77 34.23 19.68
C PHE A 311 -15.43 34.57 21.14
N SER A 312 -14.78 33.62 21.82
CA SER A 312 -13.76 33.74 22.89
C SER A 312 -13.55 32.31 23.46
N GLU A 313 -12.44 31.61 23.24
CA GLU A 313 -11.12 31.70 23.90
C GLU A 313 -11.12 31.40 25.41
N SER A 314 -10.06 30.68 25.83
CA SER A 314 -9.70 30.14 27.17
C SER A 314 -10.37 28.79 27.51
N SER A 315 -9.68 27.75 28.03
CA SER A 315 -8.42 27.72 28.79
C SER A 315 -7.76 26.33 28.67
N GLU A 316 -6.46 26.32 28.45
CA GLU A 316 -5.57 25.18 28.66
C GLU A 316 -5.39 24.95 30.17
N THR A 317 -5.85 23.83 30.71
CA THR A 317 -5.35 23.30 32.00
C THR A 317 -5.38 21.78 31.97
N GLY A 318 -4.25 21.19 32.34
CA GLY A 318 -3.85 19.81 32.07
C GLY A 318 -4.76 18.70 32.60
N ILE A 319 -4.86 17.65 31.80
CA ILE A 319 -5.28 16.32 32.22
C ILE A 319 -4.16 15.38 31.79
N TYR A 320 -3.17 15.17 32.65
CA TYR A 320 -2.25 14.03 32.53
C TYR A 320 -3.04 12.79 32.95
N GLY A 321 -3.67 12.12 31.98
CA GLY A 321 -4.43 10.89 32.21
C GLY A 321 -3.56 9.81 32.85
N SER A 322 -4.02 9.31 33.99
CA SER A 322 -3.41 8.22 34.75
C SER A 322 -2.93 7.09 33.84
N LYS A 323 -1.62 6.79 33.92
CA LYS A 323 -0.89 5.73 33.21
C LYS A 323 -1.59 4.39 33.45
N LYS A 324 -2.61 4.02 32.66
CA LYS A 324 -3.24 2.70 32.76
C LYS A 324 -2.15 1.67 32.48
N ASN A 325 -1.87 0.83 33.48
CA ASN A 325 -0.80 -0.16 33.42
C ASN A 325 -1.23 -1.29 32.47
N VAL A 326 -0.79 -1.21 31.21
CA VAL A 326 -0.95 -2.28 30.21
C VAL A 326 -0.20 -3.50 30.71
N ARG A 327 -0.85 -4.66 30.74
CA ARG A 327 -0.26 -5.90 31.29
C ARG A 327 -0.38 -7.09 30.35
N HIS A 328 -1.19 -6.95 29.31
CA HIS A 328 -1.30 -7.92 28.24
C HIS A 328 -1.17 -7.21 26.90
N LEU A 329 -0.20 -7.63 26.09
CA LEU A 329 -0.01 -7.17 24.72
C LEU A 329 -0.38 -8.32 23.78
N ILE A 330 -1.26 -8.07 22.82
CA ILE A 330 -1.63 -9.04 21.79
C ILE A 330 -1.16 -8.49 20.45
N VAL A 331 -0.20 -9.17 19.85
CA VAL A 331 0.32 -8.87 18.52
C VAL A 331 -0.51 -9.63 17.49
N ASP A 332 -1.33 -8.92 16.74
CA ASP A 332 -2.02 -9.45 15.58
C ASP A 332 -1.03 -9.62 14.43
N CYS A 333 -0.65 -10.86 14.20
CA CYS A 333 0.30 -11.29 13.19
C CYS A 333 -0.35 -11.57 11.83
N SER A 334 -1.65 -11.31 11.66
CA SER A 334 -2.34 -11.53 10.39
C SER A 334 -1.82 -10.63 9.26
N GLY A 335 -1.25 -9.47 9.60
CA GLY A 335 -0.58 -8.56 8.68
C GLY A 335 0.75 -9.09 8.13
N PHE A 336 1.40 -10.01 8.85
CA PHE A 336 2.67 -10.58 8.41
C PHE A 336 2.42 -11.48 7.19
N THR A 337 3.04 -11.14 6.07
CA THR A 337 3.04 -11.95 4.85
C THR A 337 4.30 -12.79 4.72
N PHE A 338 5.40 -12.32 5.30
CA PHE A 338 6.70 -12.96 5.31
C PHE A 338 7.45 -12.56 6.60
N ILE A 339 8.35 -13.42 7.06
CA ILE A 339 9.27 -13.14 8.16
C ILE A 339 10.67 -13.64 7.82
N ASP A 340 11.71 -12.85 8.12
CA ASP A 340 13.09 -13.30 8.03
C ASP A 340 13.70 -13.69 9.39
N ILE A 341 14.92 -14.25 9.37
CA ILE A 341 15.59 -14.75 10.57
C ILE A 341 15.88 -13.64 11.59
N MET A 342 16.23 -12.43 11.13
CA MET A 342 16.53 -11.31 12.03
C MET A 342 15.26 -10.81 12.72
N SER A 343 14.16 -10.76 11.99
CA SER A 343 12.83 -10.47 12.51
C SER A 343 12.35 -11.50 13.52
N ILE A 344 12.60 -12.80 13.30
CA ILE A 344 12.32 -13.85 14.29
C ILE A 344 13.08 -13.59 15.59
N ARG A 345 14.38 -13.25 15.52
CA ARG A 345 15.17 -12.91 16.72
C ARG A 345 14.62 -11.67 17.44
N SER A 346 14.20 -10.66 16.69
CA SER A 346 13.61 -9.45 17.28
C SER A 346 12.26 -9.73 17.94
N LEU A 347 11.46 -10.68 17.45
CA LEU A 347 10.22 -11.10 18.14
C LEU A 347 10.53 -11.76 19.49
N ILE A 348 11.59 -12.57 19.57
CA ILE A 348 12.06 -13.14 20.85
C ILE A 348 12.51 -12.02 21.79
N GLU A 349 13.24 -11.04 21.28
CA GLU A 349 13.71 -9.92 22.09
C GLU A 349 12.55 -9.05 22.59
N LEU A 350 11.56 -8.77 21.72
CA LEU A 350 10.33 -8.06 22.09
C LEU A 350 9.60 -8.81 23.21
N PHE A 351 9.40 -10.12 23.06
CA PHE A 351 8.75 -10.94 24.09
C PHE A 351 9.48 -10.85 25.43
N LYS A 352 10.82 -10.97 25.43
CA LYS A 352 11.64 -10.87 26.64
C LYS A 352 11.61 -9.48 27.28
N ASN A 353 11.63 -8.42 26.47
CA ASN A 353 11.61 -7.05 26.97
C ASN A 353 10.24 -6.72 27.57
N MET A 354 9.15 -7.14 26.91
CA MET A 354 7.80 -7.00 27.43
C MET A 354 7.62 -7.77 28.75
N ASP A 355 8.17 -8.98 28.85
CA ASP A 355 8.11 -9.77 30.09
C ASP A 355 8.86 -9.10 31.26
N LYS A 356 10.02 -8.48 30.99
CA LYS A 356 10.75 -7.65 32.00
C LYS A 356 9.91 -6.46 32.49
N ASP A 357 9.11 -5.87 31.60
CA ASP A 357 8.20 -4.77 31.94
C ASP A 357 6.90 -5.26 32.62
N GLY A 358 6.76 -6.59 32.83
CA GLY A 358 5.57 -7.20 33.43
C GLY A 358 4.36 -7.28 32.48
N ILE A 359 4.62 -7.24 31.17
CA ILE A 359 3.62 -7.30 30.10
C ILE A 359 3.67 -8.67 29.42
N HIS A 360 2.61 -9.46 29.61
CA HIS A 360 2.50 -10.75 28.92
C HIS A 360 2.12 -10.55 27.45
N THR A 361 2.99 -10.99 26.55
CA THR A 361 2.80 -10.84 25.09
C THR A 361 2.22 -12.11 24.47
N TYR A 362 1.21 -11.96 23.61
CA TYR A 362 0.56 -13.05 22.89
C TYR A 362 0.61 -12.78 21.39
N PHE A 363 0.72 -13.83 20.58
CA PHE A 363 0.74 -13.74 19.12
C PHE A 363 -0.52 -14.39 18.55
N ALA A 364 -1.32 -13.61 17.83
CA ALA A 364 -2.58 -14.07 17.25
C ALA A 364 -2.53 -14.08 15.71
N GLY A 365 -3.18 -15.05 15.07
CA GLY A 365 -3.43 -15.01 13.63
C GLY A 365 -2.20 -15.22 12.73
N ILE A 366 -1.18 -15.95 13.20
CA ILE A 366 0.01 -16.26 12.39
C ILE A 366 -0.37 -17.17 11.22
N LYS A 367 -0.02 -16.75 10.00
CA LYS A 367 -0.22 -17.55 8.78
C LYS A 367 0.66 -18.80 8.77
N ALA A 368 0.16 -19.88 8.15
CA ALA A 368 0.85 -21.18 8.12
C ALA A 368 2.33 -21.11 7.65
N PRO A 369 2.69 -20.40 6.55
CA PRO A 369 4.09 -20.33 6.11
C PRO A 369 5.03 -19.68 7.13
N ILE A 370 4.51 -18.78 7.97
CA ILE A 370 5.28 -18.13 9.03
C ILE A 370 5.48 -19.09 10.20
N ARG A 371 4.46 -19.89 10.56
CA ARG A 371 4.61 -20.94 11.59
C ARG A 371 5.68 -21.94 11.20
N ASP A 372 5.69 -22.39 9.95
CA ASP A 372 6.71 -23.33 9.45
C ASP A 372 8.13 -22.75 9.57
N MET A 373 8.29 -21.44 9.36
CA MET A 373 9.57 -20.73 9.56
C MET A 373 9.95 -20.62 11.04
N LEU A 374 8.99 -20.35 11.93
CA LEU A 374 9.20 -20.31 13.37
C LEU A 374 9.60 -21.69 13.92
N ASP A 375 8.94 -22.76 13.45
CA ASP A 375 9.26 -24.15 13.79
C ASP A 375 10.69 -24.51 13.37
N LYS A 376 11.05 -24.22 12.11
CA LYS A 376 12.41 -24.48 11.59
C LYS A 376 13.50 -23.73 12.35
N PHE A 377 13.21 -22.51 12.80
CA PHE A 377 14.13 -21.73 13.62
C PHE A 377 14.24 -22.25 15.07
N GLY A 378 13.25 -23.02 15.54
CA GLY A 378 13.14 -23.42 16.95
C GLY A 378 12.63 -22.29 17.83
N PHE A 379 11.80 -21.38 17.30
CA PHE A 379 11.24 -20.25 18.04
C PHE A 379 10.51 -20.69 19.32
N TYR A 380 9.80 -21.81 19.23
CA TYR A 380 8.98 -22.33 20.31
C TYR A 380 9.76 -22.81 21.54
N ASN A 381 11.09 -22.94 21.43
CA ASN A 381 11.99 -23.19 22.56
C ASN A 381 12.20 -21.94 23.42
N PHE A 382 12.05 -20.75 22.82
CA PHE A 382 12.22 -19.47 23.51
C PHE A 382 10.89 -18.87 23.99
N VAL A 383 9.83 -19.07 23.20
CA VAL A 383 8.48 -18.63 23.53
C VAL A 383 7.56 -19.84 23.39
N SER A 384 7.02 -20.32 24.50
CA SER A 384 6.17 -21.51 24.53
C SER A 384 4.92 -21.33 23.64
N ASN A 385 4.43 -22.46 23.13
CA ASN A 385 3.23 -22.52 22.29
C ASN A 385 1.95 -21.97 22.97
N GLU A 386 1.96 -21.77 24.30
CA GLU A 386 0.82 -21.23 25.04
C GLU A 386 0.55 -19.73 24.78
N TYR A 387 1.51 -19.02 24.20
CA TYR A 387 1.34 -17.61 23.85
C TYR A 387 0.78 -17.39 22.43
N PHE A 388 0.48 -18.46 21.71
CA PHE A 388 0.05 -18.43 20.32
C PHE A 388 -1.42 -18.81 20.16
N TYR A 389 -2.18 -17.99 19.43
CA TYR A 389 -3.61 -18.20 19.26
C TYR A 389 -4.04 -18.10 17.78
N PRO A 390 -5.00 -18.94 17.34
CA PRO A 390 -5.52 -18.88 15.97
C PRO A 390 -6.21 -17.54 15.67
N THR A 391 -6.96 -16.99 16.64
CA THR A 391 -7.69 -15.73 16.47
C THR A 391 -7.35 -14.72 17.57
N ILE A 392 -7.54 -13.43 17.28
CA ILE A 392 -7.38 -12.35 18.27
C ILE A 392 -8.32 -12.57 19.44
N ASN A 393 -9.55 -13.03 19.16
CA ASN A 393 -10.54 -13.25 20.21
C ASN A 393 -10.08 -14.30 21.22
N ASP A 394 -9.48 -15.41 20.77
CA ASP A 394 -8.99 -16.46 21.68
C ASP A 394 -7.87 -15.93 22.59
N ALA A 395 -6.95 -15.14 22.02
CA ALA A 395 -5.89 -14.47 22.79
C ALA A 395 -6.47 -13.49 23.84
N VAL A 396 -7.46 -12.69 23.44
CA VAL A 396 -8.12 -11.74 24.35
C VAL A 396 -8.84 -12.46 25.48
N GLN A 397 -9.55 -13.53 25.20
CA GLN A 397 -10.25 -14.32 26.22
C GLN A 397 -9.26 -14.96 27.20
N CYS A 398 -8.12 -15.45 26.72
CA CYS A 398 -7.04 -15.94 27.59
C CYS A 398 -6.51 -14.82 28.51
N ALA A 399 -6.19 -13.66 27.94
CA ALA A 399 -5.67 -12.52 28.68
C ALA A 399 -6.67 -12.00 29.73
N LEU A 400 -7.95 -11.87 29.37
CA LEU A 400 -9.03 -11.50 30.30
C LEU A 400 -9.12 -12.46 31.48
N MET A 401 -8.98 -13.76 31.22
CA MET A 401 -9.07 -14.78 32.24
C MET A 401 -7.85 -14.79 33.17
N LYS A 402 -6.63 -14.62 32.63
CA LYS A 402 -5.42 -14.42 33.45
C LYS A 402 -5.55 -13.19 34.34
N GLU A 403 -6.17 -12.14 33.83
CA GLU A 403 -6.45 -10.93 34.62
C GLU A 403 -7.47 -11.17 35.74
N GLU A 404 -8.54 -11.94 35.48
CA GLU A 404 -9.53 -12.32 36.50
C GLU A 404 -8.92 -13.16 37.63
N ILE A 405 -8.10 -14.16 37.27
CA ILE A 405 -7.40 -15.02 38.23
C ILE A 405 -6.47 -14.19 39.12
N ARG A 406 -5.72 -13.27 38.52
CA ARG A 406 -4.84 -12.37 39.25
C ARG A 406 -5.62 -11.44 40.18
N ARG A 407 -6.75 -10.87 39.74
CA ARG A 407 -7.63 -10.06 40.60
C ARG A 407 -8.10 -10.86 41.82
N CYS A 408 -8.53 -12.11 41.63
CA CYS A 408 -8.92 -12.97 42.74
C CYS A 408 -7.74 -13.29 43.67
N ARG A 409 -6.56 -13.63 43.14
CA ARG A 409 -5.33 -13.82 43.94
C ARG A 409 -5.01 -12.58 44.79
N ASN A 410 -5.15 -11.38 44.23
CA ASN A 410 -4.91 -10.13 44.96
C ASN A 410 -5.95 -9.85 46.05
N ILE A 411 -7.23 -10.10 45.79
CA ILE A 411 -8.29 -9.97 46.79
C ILE A 411 -8.02 -10.92 47.96
N VAL A 412 -7.67 -12.17 47.67
CA VAL A 412 -7.32 -13.17 48.70
C VAL A 412 -6.11 -12.71 49.51
N ARG A 413 -5.01 -12.33 48.85
CA ARG A 413 -3.79 -11.83 49.54
C ARG A 413 -4.10 -10.63 50.43
N LYS A 414 -4.90 -9.66 49.96
CA LYS A 414 -5.30 -8.49 50.76
C LYS A 414 -6.15 -8.88 51.97
N LYS A 415 -7.07 -9.83 51.81
CA LYS A 415 -7.87 -10.36 52.93
C LYS A 415 -7.03 -11.15 53.94
N MET A 416 -6.03 -11.92 53.50
CA MET A 416 -5.07 -12.60 54.37
C MET A 416 -4.18 -11.64 55.17
N LEU A 417 -3.87 -10.46 54.62
CA LEU A 417 -3.11 -9.43 55.34
C LEU A 417 -3.98 -8.72 56.38
N LEU A 418 -5.27 -8.49 56.09
CA LEU A 418 -6.22 -7.84 57.00
C LEU A 418 -6.61 -8.75 58.16
N ASN A 419 -7.01 -9.98 57.87
CA ASN A 419 -7.24 -10.99 58.88
C ASN A 419 -5.87 -11.58 59.22
N ARG A 420 -5.23 -11.19 60.34
CA ARG A 420 -3.96 -11.74 60.87
C ARG A 420 -4.02 -13.27 61.11
N LEU A 421 -4.34 -14.06 60.08
CA LEU A 421 -4.50 -15.50 60.09
C LEU A 421 -3.11 -16.11 59.96
N SER A 422 -2.44 -16.20 61.09
CA SER A 422 -1.15 -16.87 61.31
C SER A 422 -1.23 -18.40 61.22
N LYS A 423 -2.04 -18.97 60.32
CA LYS A 423 -2.06 -20.42 60.09
C LYS A 423 -1.40 -20.79 58.76
N PRO A 424 -0.11 -21.21 58.76
CA PRO A 424 0.56 -21.71 57.56
C PRO A 424 -0.15 -22.90 56.90
N ALA A 425 -1.01 -23.63 57.63
CA ALA A 425 -1.87 -24.67 57.07
C ALA A 425 -2.85 -24.14 56.02
N PHE A 426 -3.42 -22.95 56.22
CA PHE A 426 -4.38 -22.35 55.28
C PHE A 426 -3.72 -21.92 53.97
N VAL A 427 -2.47 -21.43 54.04
CA VAL A 427 -1.67 -21.07 52.86
C VAL A 427 -1.35 -22.32 52.02
N LYS A 428 -0.95 -23.42 52.66
CA LYS A 428 -0.66 -24.69 51.97
C LYS A 428 -1.89 -25.30 51.28
N GLU A 429 -3.03 -25.35 51.96
CA GLU A 429 -4.29 -25.78 51.34
C GLU A 429 -4.65 -24.85 50.18
N MET A 430 -4.47 -23.54 50.34
CA MET A 430 -4.76 -22.59 49.28
C MET A 430 -3.82 -22.65 48.08
N ASP A 431 -2.52 -22.86 48.25
CA ASP A 431 -1.58 -23.06 47.12
C ASP A 431 -1.92 -24.35 46.35
N GLN A 432 -2.50 -25.34 47.03
CA GLN A 432 -3.04 -26.54 46.41
C GLN A 432 -4.34 -26.26 45.62
N TYR A 433 -5.16 -25.29 46.05
CA TYR A 433 -6.40 -24.85 45.38
C TYR A 433 -6.20 -23.77 44.31
N LEU A 434 -5.20 -22.90 44.45
CA LEU A 434 -4.72 -21.96 43.45
C LEU A 434 -4.01 -22.78 42.37
N MET A 435 -4.82 -23.43 41.55
CA MET A 435 -4.48 -24.25 40.38
C MET A 435 -3.02 -24.10 39.97
N ASP A 436 -2.30 -25.23 40.03
CA ASP A 436 -0.98 -25.39 39.42
C ASP A 436 -1.01 -24.71 38.04
N GLU A 437 -0.10 -23.75 37.83
CA GLU A 437 -0.06 -22.89 36.67
C GLU A 437 -0.01 -23.70 35.37
N THR A 438 0.58 -24.90 35.44
CA THR A 438 0.59 -25.90 34.37
C THR A 438 -0.81 -26.40 33.99
N LYS A 439 -1.68 -26.75 34.96
CA LYS A 439 -3.07 -27.18 34.70
C LYS A 439 -3.89 -26.04 34.10
N LEU A 440 -3.66 -24.82 34.58
CA LEU A 440 -4.30 -23.63 34.03
C LEU A 440 -3.91 -23.42 32.56
N ASN A 441 -2.61 -23.43 32.26
CA ASN A 441 -2.11 -23.27 30.89
C ASN A 441 -2.61 -24.39 29.97
N SER A 442 -2.74 -25.62 30.46
CA SER A 442 -3.30 -26.73 29.69
C SER A 442 -4.79 -26.55 29.33
N ALA A 443 -5.60 -25.97 30.23
CA ALA A 443 -7.01 -25.68 29.98
C ALA A 443 -7.22 -24.47 29.05
N MET A 444 -6.19 -23.62 28.92
CA MET A 444 -6.16 -22.40 28.11
C MET A 444 -5.42 -22.58 26.78
N SER A 445 -5.20 -23.84 26.37
CA SER A 445 -4.37 -24.15 25.21
C SER A 445 -4.92 -23.55 23.90
N PRO A 446 -4.06 -23.37 22.89
CA PRO A 446 -4.43 -22.81 21.59
C PRO A 446 -5.56 -23.56 20.86
N VAL A 447 -5.82 -24.82 21.24
CA VAL A 447 -6.83 -25.69 20.61
C VAL A 447 -8.25 -25.29 20.99
N GLY A 448 -8.42 -24.38 21.96
CA GLY A 448 -9.69 -23.78 22.32
C GLY A 448 -9.89 -23.74 23.83
N ILE A 449 -10.37 -22.61 24.32
CA ILE A 449 -10.68 -22.41 25.74
C ILE A 449 -11.89 -23.27 26.09
N ASN A 450 -11.68 -24.35 26.86
CA ASN A 450 -12.79 -25.15 27.37
C ASN A 450 -13.52 -24.39 28.50
N ARG A 451 -14.40 -23.47 28.11
CA ARG A 451 -15.21 -22.63 29.02
C ARG A 451 -15.99 -23.45 30.06
N ARG A 452 -16.39 -24.69 29.73
CA ARG A 452 -17.06 -25.61 30.67
C ARG A 452 -16.08 -26.05 31.75
N MET A 453 -14.90 -26.54 31.37
CA MET A 453 -13.87 -26.98 32.33
C MET A 453 -13.49 -25.83 33.27
N LEU A 454 -13.39 -24.60 32.75
CA LEU A 454 -13.06 -23.42 33.54
C LEU A 454 -14.14 -22.99 34.52
N LYS A 455 -15.42 -22.96 34.11
CA LYS A 455 -16.52 -22.74 35.06
C LYS A 455 -16.58 -23.84 36.12
N VAL A 456 -16.28 -25.09 35.76
CA VAL A 456 -16.24 -26.22 36.70
C VAL A 456 -15.08 -26.09 37.69
N LEU A 457 -13.91 -25.65 37.24
CA LEU A 457 -12.72 -25.49 38.09
C LEU A 457 -12.80 -24.25 38.99
N TYR A 458 -13.29 -23.13 38.47
CA TYR A 458 -13.20 -21.84 39.16
C TYR A 458 -14.39 -21.52 40.07
N LYS A 459 -15.60 -21.92 39.68
CA LYS A 459 -16.83 -21.61 40.43
C LYS A 459 -16.83 -22.21 41.86
N PRO A 460 -16.33 -23.44 42.09
CA PRO A 460 -16.19 -23.98 43.45
C PRO A 460 -15.18 -23.18 44.30
N ILE A 461 -14.05 -22.77 43.71
CA ILE A 461 -13.01 -22.02 44.42
C ILE A 461 -13.56 -20.66 44.88
N LEU A 462 -14.24 -19.92 44.00
CA LEU A 462 -14.90 -18.65 44.34
C LEU A 462 -15.99 -18.83 45.40
N LYS A 463 -16.80 -19.90 45.29
CA LYS A 463 -17.85 -20.20 46.27
C LYS A 463 -17.26 -20.50 47.65
N ASN A 464 -16.25 -21.37 47.72
CA ASN A 464 -15.56 -21.71 48.97
C ASN A 464 -14.84 -20.50 49.58
N LEU A 465 -14.18 -19.67 48.77
CA LEU A 465 -13.55 -18.44 49.26
C LEU A 465 -14.58 -17.49 49.88
N ASN A 466 -15.75 -17.31 49.26
CA ASN A 466 -16.82 -16.51 49.85
C ASN A 466 -17.38 -17.15 51.13
N GLU A 467 -17.58 -18.47 51.16
CA GLU A 467 -18.05 -19.18 52.37
C GLU A 467 -17.06 -19.08 53.53
N ILE A 468 -15.76 -19.25 53.28
CA ILE A 468 -14.69 -19.11 54.29
C ILE A 468 -14.60 -17.66 54.76
N THR A 469 -14.75 -16.69 53.86
CA THR A 469 -14.76 -15.27 54.24
C THR A 469 -15.96 -14.99 55.17
N ASN A 470 -17.16 -15.45 54.81
CA ASN A 470 -18.37 -15.19 55.57
C ASN A 470 -18.34 -15.88 56.95
N LYS A 471 -17.87 -17.13 57.03
CA LYS A 471 -17.71 -17.84 58.31
C LYS A 471 -16.72 -17.19 59.26
N ASN A 472 -15.68 -16.55 58.73
CA ASN A 472 -14.67 -15.89 59.56
C ASN A 472 -15.09 -14.46 59.95
N LEU A 473 -15.85 -13.75 59.10
CA LEU A 473 -16.47 -12.47 59.44
C LEU A 473 -17.47 -12.63 60.60
N THR A 474 -18.34 -13.66 60.56
CA THR A 474 -19.27 -13.93 61.66
C THR A 474 -18.55 -14.26 62.96
N LYS A 475 -17.41 -14.97 62.91
CA LYS A 475 -16.60 -15.25 64.10
C LYS A 475 -15.87 -14.01 64.64
N SER A 476 -15.46 -13.06 63.80
CA SER A 476 -14.89 -11.80 64.30
C SER A 476 -15.95 -10.90 64.93
N GLU A 477 -17.20 -10.91 64.44
CA GLU A 477 -18.30 -10.16 65.05
C GLU A 477 -18.75 -10.77 66.39
N GLU A 478 -18.74 -12.11 66.53
CA GLU A 478 -18.95 -12.79 67.82
C GLU A 478 -17.83 -12.51 68.84
N ILE A 479 -16.59 -12.30 68.40
CA ILE A 479 -15.48 -11.95 69.30
C ILE A 479 -15.53 -10.46 69.67
N HIS A 480 -15.96 -9.58 68.77
CA HIS A 480 -16.13 -8.16 69.09
C HIS A 480 -17.28 -7.92 70.07
N THR A 481 -18.37 -8.69 70.01
CA THR A 481 -19.46 -8.60 71.00
C THR A 481 -19.08 -9.14 72.38
N GLN A 482 -18.04 -9.96 72.52
CA GLN A 482 -17.56 -10.42 73.83
C GLN A 482 -16.48 -9.54 74.46
N ASN A 483 -15.81 -8.69 73.68
CA ASN A 483 -14.71 -7.85 74.17
C ASN A 483 -15.03 -6.35 74.21
N GLU A 484 -16.30 -5.96 74.14
CA GLU A 484 -16.76 -4.60 74.49
C GLU A 484 -16.69 -4.36 76.00
N GLN A 485 -15.47 -4.40 76.56
CA GLN A 485 -15.12 -3.68 77.77
C GLN A 485 -14.11 -2.59 77.39
N LYS A 486 -14.66 -1.40 77.14
CA LYS A 486 -14.07 -0.05 77.26
C LYS A 486 -12.58 0.07 76.95
N ILE A 487 -12.26 0.49 75.72
CA ILE A 487 -11.05 1.27 75.43
C ILE A 487 -11.47 2.50 74.62
N PRO A 488 -11.03 3.74 74.96
CA PRO A 488 -11.67 4.96 74.46
C PRO A 488 -11.33 5.27 73.01
N GLU A 489 -12.36 5.69 72.26
CA GLU A 489 -12.30 6.24 70.91
C GLU A 489 -11.45 7.52 70.88
N THR A 490 -10.22 7.48 70.34
CA THR A 490 -9.57 8.73 69.88
C THR A 490 -8.47 8.62 68.82
N GLU A 491 -8.11 7.45 68.28
CA GLU A 491 -6.97 7.37 67.32
C GLU A 491 -7.28 6.96 65.87
N PHE A 492 -8.55 6.88 65.43
CA PHE A 492 -8.83 6.37 64.08
C PHE A 492 -8.81 7.41 62.94
N TYR A 493 -8.76 8.72 63.21
CA TYR A 493 -8.85 9.76 62.16
C TYR A 493 -7.56 10.57 61.91
N LYS A 494 -6.36 9.97 62.07
CA LYS A 494 -5.10 10.68 61.76
C LYS A 494 -4.22 10.10 60.65
N THR A 495 -4.64 9.08 59.91
CA THR A 495 -3.83 8.58 58.77
C THR A 495 -4.62 8.29 57.48
N ILE A 496 -5.83 8.83 57.35
CA ILE A 496 -6.56 8.96 56.07
C ILE A 496 -7.01 10.40 56.01
#